data_AF-A0A7V2ZJQ4-F1
#
_entry.id   AF-A0A7V2ZJQ4-F1
#
_cell.length_a   1.000
_cell.length_b   1.000
_cell.length_c   1.000
_cell.angle_alpha   90.00
_cell.angle_beta   90.00
_cell.angle_gamma   90.00
#
_symmetry.space_group_name_H-M   'P 1'
#
loop_
_entity.id
_entity.type
_entity.pdbx_description
1 polymer ?
#
loop_
_entity_poly.entity_id
_entity_poly.type
_entity_poly.pdbx_seq_one_letter_code
_entity_poly.pdbx_strand_id
1 'polypeptide(L)'
;MSGIDITKLYEQLISDINILLGFLKAKFPMFHNSNFFMRDLQFGIKSFFEKKGIKLSYTGSEQLAKLVAEYLMKEEIFVKINEQSWKVNYPEFETSQPGDPFSY
;
A
#
# COMPACT_ATOMS: atom_id res chain seq x y z
N MET A 1 10.94 4.18 26.90
CA MET A 1 10.67 3.56 25.58
C MET A 1 10.99 4.61 24.54
N SER A 2 12.02 4.43 23.72
CA SER A 2 12.25 5.30 22.57
C SER A 2 11.04 5.18 21.65
N GLY A 3 10.36 6.30 21.37
CA GLY A 3 9.22 6.32 20.46
C GLY A 3 9.62 5.80 19.09
N ILE A 4 8.68 5.16 18.39
CA ILE A 4 8.87 4.75 17.01
C ILE A 4 9.10 6.01 16.16
N ASP A 5 10.23 6.07 15.46
CA ASP A 5 10.56 7.16 14.56
C ASP A 5 9.86 6.97 13.21
N ILE A 6 8.79 7.73 12.98
CA ILE A 6 7.97 7.66 11.76
C ILE A 6 8.79 8.04 10.52
N THR A 7 9.73 8.99 10.63
CA THR A 7 10.54 9.43 9.50
C THR A 7 11.43 8.29 9.02
N LYS A 8 12.12 7.62 9.96
CA LYS A 8 12.95 6.46 9.64
C LYS A 8 12.15 5.32 9.00
N LEU A 9 10.95 5.06 9.49
CA LEU A 9 10.09 4.02 8.93
C LEU A 9 9.57 4.39 7.53
N TYR A 10 9.25 5.66 7.31
CA TYR A 10 8.87 6.15 5.99
C TYR A 10 10.01 5.99 4.98
N GLU A 11 11.23 6.42 5.33
CA GLU A 11 12.43 6.23 4.49
C GLU A 11 12.66 4.76 4.14
N GLN A 12 12.46 3.86 5.11
CA GLN A 12 12.53 2.43 4.87
C GLN A 12 11.45 1.94 3.89
N LEU A 13 10.20 2.40 4.01
CA LEU A 13 9.14 2.02 3.06
C LEU A 13 9.43 2.49 1.64
N ILE A 14 9.98 3.70 1.47
CA ILE A 14 10.34 4.23 0.15
C ILE A 14 11.51 3.45 -0.45
N SER A 15 12.53 3.14 0.35
CA SER A 15 13.63 2.26 -0.06
C SER A 15 13.14 0.87 -0.50
N ASP A 16 12.11 0.35 0.18
CA ASP A 16 11.53 -0.97 -0.08
C ASP A 16 10.25 -0.90 -0.96
N ILE A 17 10.02 0.18 -1.71
CA ILE A 17 8.69 0.45 -2.28
C ILE A 17 8.17 -0.69 -3.17
N ASN A 18 9.02 -1.29 -4.01
CA ASN A 18 8.63 -2.41 -4.87
C ASN A 18 8.27 -3.66 -4.06
N ILE A 19 8.97 -3.89 -2.94
CA ILE A 19 8.68 -5.00 -2.03
C ILE A 19 7.35 -4.76 -1.32
N LEU A 20 7.08 -3.52 -0.88
CA LEU A 20 5.80 -3.13 -0.30
C LEU A 20 4.66 -3.32 -1.31
N LEU A 21 4.81 -2.83 -2.54
CA LEU A 21 3.80 -2.96 -3.59
C LEU A 21 3.49 -4.43 -3.91
N GLY A 22 4.53 -5.28 -4.02
CA GLY A 22 4.36 -6.72 -4.18
C GLY A 22 3.64 -7.37 -3.00
N PHE A 23 3.96 -6.96 -1.77
CA PHE A 23 3.28 -7.41 -0.55
C PHE A 23 1.80 -6.99 -0.52
N LEU A 24 1.48 -5.74 -0.89
CA LEU A 24 0.12 -5.23 -0.96
C LEU A 24 -0.70 -5.98 -2.02
N LYS A 25 -0.14 -6.19 -3.22
CA LYS A 25 -0.75 -6.97 -4.30
C LYS A 25 -1.06 -8.40 -3.88
N ALA A 26 -0.16 -9.05 -3.15
CA ALA A 26 -0.39 -10.41 -2.67
C ALA A 26 -1.48 -10.49 -1.58
N LYS A 27 -1.72 -9.40 -0.86
CA LYS A 27 -2.63 -9.35 0.30
C LYS A 27 -4.02 -8.80 -0.03
N PHE A 28 -4.12 -7.91 -1.01
CA PHE A 28 -5.32 -7.14 -1.33
C PHE A 28 -5.57 -7.15 -2.85
N PRO A 29 -6.80 -6.84 -3.32
CA PRO A 29 -7.12 -6.72 -4.74
C PRO A 29 -6.52 -5.45 -5.38
N MET A 30 -5.19 -5.33 -5.38
CA MET A 30 -4.42 -4.24 -5.98
C MET A 30 -3.96 -4.65 -7.39
N PHE A 31 -4.69 -4.23 -8.42
CA PHE A 31 -4.36 -4.48 -9.82
C PHE A 31 -4.52 -3.21 -10.65
N HIS A 32 -3.95 -3.17 -11.85
CA HIS A 32 -4.05 -2.00 -12.72
C HIS A 32 -5.54 -1.60 -12.95
N ASN A 33 -5.86 -0.32 -12.80
CA ASN A 33 -7.20 0.28 -12.81
C ASN A 33 -8.15 -0.16 -11.68
N SER A 34 -7.69 -0.90 -10.67
CA SER A 34 -8.50 -1.18 -9.48
C SER A 34 -8.57 0.04 -8.55
N ASN A 35 -9.60 0.08 -7.71
CA ASN A 35 -9.63 1.00 -6.58
C ASN A 35 -8.80 0.41 -5.43
N PHE A 36 -7.99 1.24 -4.79
CA PHE A 36 -7.26 0.91 -3.58
C PHE A 36 -7.61 1.88 -2.47
N PHE A 37 -7.87 1.37 -1.28
CA PHE A 37 -8.44 2.15 -0.18
C PHE A 37 -7.40 2.45 0.91
N MET A 38 -7.57 3.58 1.59
CA MET A 38 -6.70 4.02 2.68
C MET A 38 -6.56 2.97 3.78
N ARG A 39 -7.63 2.24 4.08
CA ARG A 39 -7.63 1.17 5.10
C ARG A 39 -6.78 -0.03 4.66
N ASP A 40 -6.79 -0.39 3.38
CA ASP A 40 -5.97 -1.47 2.85
C ASP A 40 -4.49 -1.09 2.91
N LEU A 41 -4.16 0.15 2.54
CA LEU A 41 -2.79 0.68 2.66
C LEU A 41 -2.32 0.70 4.12
N GLN A 42 -3.14 1.24 5.03
CA GLN A 42 -2.83 1.31 6.46
C GLN A 42 -2.57 -0.08 7.05
N PHE A 43 -3.49 -1.01 6.89
CA PHE A 43 -3.32 -2.36 7.43
C PHE A 43 -2.24 -3.15 6.69
N GLY A 44 -2.02 -2.87 5.41
CA GLY A 44 -0.90 -3.38 4.63
C GLY A 44 0.45 -2.98 5.22
N ILE A 45 0.68 -1.68 5.42
CA ILE A 45 1.91 -1.15 6.04
C ILE A 45 2.08 -1.70 7.46
N LYS A 46 1.01 -1.72 8.27
CA LYS A 46 1.05 -2.32 9.62
C LYS A 46 1.50 -3.78 9.57
N SER A 47 0.89 -4.57 8.69
CA SER A 47 1.23 -6.00 8.52
C SER A 47 2.66 -6.20 7.99
N PHE A 48 3.11 -5.33 7.08
CA PHE A 48 4.44 -5.38 6.50
C PHE A 48 5.52 -5.20 7.57
N PHE A 49 5.34 -4.23 8.46
CA PHE A 49 6.25 -4.03 9.60
C PHE A 49 6.14 -5.11 10.67
N GLU A 50 4.93 -5.64 10.93
CA GLU A 50 4.74 -6.75 11.86
C GLU A 50 5.52 -8.00 11.41
N LYS A 51 5.59 -8.27 10.10
CA LYS A 51 6.44 -9.35 9.54
C LYS A 51 7.94 -9.12 9.77
N LYS A 52 8.36 -7.87 9.96
CA LYS A 52 9.73 -7.47 10.32
C LYS A 52 9.94 -7.34 11.84
N GLY A 53 8.96 -7.74 12.65
CA GLY A 53 9.02 -7.67 14.11
C GLY A 53 8.74 -6.29 14.70
N ILE A 54 8.30 -5.32 13.90
CA ILE A 54 8.00 -3.94 14.34
C ILE A 54 6.48 -3.79 14.48
N LYS A 55 6.01 -3.49 15.69
CA LYS A 55 4.58 -3.27 15.95
C LYS A 55 4.24 -1.78 15.83
N LEU A 56 3.38 -1.45 14.88
CA LEU A 56 2.86 -0.09 14.72
C LEU A 56 1.55 0.11 15.49
N SER A 57 1.40 1.28 16.08
CA SER A 57 0.10 1.74 16.58
C SER A 57 -0.84 2.06 15.42
N TYR A 58 -2.14 2.14 15.71
CA TYR A 58 -3.13 2.56 14.71
C TYR A 58 -2.75 3.92 14.10
N THR A 59 -2.52 4.92 14.95
CA THR A 59 -2.14 6.28 14.53
C THR A 59 -0.84 6.30 13.72
N GLY A 60 0.19 5.55 14.14
CA GLY A 60 1.46 5.49 13.41
C GLY A 60 1.30 4.86 12.03
N SER A 61 0.52 3.78 11.92
CA SER A 61 0.23 3.15 10.62
C SER A 61 -0.60 4.05 9.71
N GLU A 62 -1.54 4.82 10.25
CA GLU A 62 -2.33 5.79 9.48
C GLU A 62 -1.46 6.92 8.94
N GLN A 63 -0.57 7.47 9.79
CA GLN A 63 0.35 8.52 9.38
C GLN A 63 1.30 8.05 8.27
N LEU A 64 1.88 6.86 8.41
CA LEU A 64 2.71 6.26 7.36
C LEU A 64 1.94 6.02 6.07
N ALA A 65 0.69 5.54 6.15
CA ALA A 65 -0.15 5.35 4.97
C ALA A 65 -0.45 6.65 4.23
N LYS A 66 -0.67 7.77 4.93
CA LYS A 66 -0.83 9.08 4.28
C LYS A 66 0.43 9.50 3.53
N LEU A 67 1.59 9.40 4.19
CA LEU A 67 2.89 9.74 3.59
C LEU A 67 3.21 8.86 2.37
N VAL A 68 2.97 7.56 2.46
CA VAL A 68 3.18 6.63 1.35
C VAL A 68 2.19 6.89 0.22
N ALA A 69 0.92 7.19 0.51
CA ALA A 69 -0.05 7.52 -0.52
C ALA A 69 0.36 8.80 -1.29
N GLU A 70 0.86 9.81 -0.58
CA GLU A 70 1.41 11.02 -1.21
C GLU A 70 2.60 10.70 -2.13
N TYR A 71 3.50 9.84 -1.68
CA TYR A 71 4.61 9.37 -2.51
C TYR A 71 4.10 8.63 -3.77
N LEU A 72 3.20 7.66 -3.61
CA LEU A 72 2.65 6.90 -4.73
C LEU A 72 1.84 7.76 -5.71
N MET A 73 1.23 8.86 -5.25
CA MET A 73 0.61 9.84 -6.14
C MET A 73 1.64 10.65 -6.94
N LYS A 74 2.78 11.03 -6.33
CA LYS A 74 3.86 11.73 -7.02
C LYS A 74 4.54 10.86 -8.08
N GLU A 75 4.66 9.57 -7.82
CA GLU A 75 5.17 8.56 -8.77
C GLU A 75 4.11 8.13 -9.80
N GLU A 76 2.93 8.77 -9.83
CA GLU A 76 1.81 8.46 -10.73
C GLU A 76 1.25 7.02 -10.62
N ILE A 77 1.63 6.28 -9.58
CA ILE A 77 1.12 4.93 -9.26
C ILE A 77 -0.30 5.00 -8.70
N PHE A 78 -0.63 6.04 -7.94
CA PHE A 78 -1.97 6.33 -7.45
C PHE A 78 -2.55 7.57 -8.12
N VAL A 79 -3.75 7.43 -8.69
CA VAL A 79 -4.54 8.56 -9.16
C VAL A 79 -5.67 8.79 -8.17
N LYS A 80 -5.71 9.97 -7.54
CA LYS A 80 -6.69 10.30 -6.49
C LYS A 80 -8.12 10.21 -7.04
N ILE A 81 -8.98 9.48 -6.32
CA ILE A 81 -10.44 9.48 -6.54
C ILE A 81 -11.11 10.36 -5.48
N ASN A 82 -10.76 10.15 -4.20
CA ASN A 82 -11.19 10.97 -3.07
C ASN A 82 -10.14 10.90 -1.94
N GLU A 83 -10.46 11.43 -0.76
CA GLU A 83 -9.54 11.44 0.40
C GLU A 83 -9.20 10.06 0.98
N GLN A 84 -9.94 9.00 0.60
CA GLN A 84 -9.79 7.66 1.16
C GLN A 84 -9.51 6.58 0.11
N SER A 85 -9.39 6.96 -1.16
CA SER A 85 -9.23 5.99 -2.24
C SER A 85 -8.55 6.56 -3.48
N TRP A 86 -7.86 5.66 -4.17
CA TRP A 86 -7.10 5.94 -5.38
C TRP A 86 -7.39 4.86 -6.43
N LYS A 87 -7.30 5.24 -7.70
CA LYS A 87 -7.16 4.28 -8.79
C LYS A 87 -5.69 3.89 -8.89
N VAL A 88 -5.40 2.59 -8.91
CA VAL A 88 -4.07 2.07 -9.16
C VAL A 88 -3.73 2.26 -10.63
N ASN A 89 -2.72 3.05 -10.93
CA ASN A 89 -2.19 3.30 -12.26
C ASN A 89 -0.81 2.66 -12.43
N TYR A 90 -0.77 1.32 -12.35
CA TYR A 90 0.48 0.58 -12.45
C TYR A 90 0.36 -0.61 -13.42
N PRO A 91 0.77 -0.46 -14.70
CA PRO A 91 0.58 -1.49 -15.74
C PRO A 91 1.24 -2.83 -15.42
N GLU A 92 2.32 -2.86 -14.63
CA GLU A 92 2.93 -4.12 -14.16
C GLU A 92 1.97 -5.00 -13.33
N PHE A 93 0.87 -4.40 -12.84
CA PHE A 93 -0.17 -5.09 -12.09
C PHE A 93 -1.39 -5.41 -12.95
N GLU A 94 -1.28 -5.38 -14.29
CA GLU A 94 -2.32 -5.89 -15.18
C GLU A 94 -2.62 -7.36 -14.88
N THR A 95 -3.91 -7.70 -14.88
CA THR A 95 -4.37 -9.08 -14.72
C THR A 95 -4.53 -9.69 -16.11
N SER A 96 -3.76 -10.73 -16.41
CA SER A 96 -3.78 -11.37 -17.73
C SER A 96 -5.04 -12.22 -17.99
N GLN A 97 -5.84 -12.47 -16.95
CA GLN A 97 -7.07 -13.26 -17.05
C GLN A 97 -8.20 -12.55 -16.30
N PRO A 98 -9.32 -12.21 -16.98
CA PRO A 98 -10.56 -11.91 -16.30
C PRO A 98 -10.92 -13.12 -15.43
N GLY A 99 -11.17 -12.91 -14.14
CA GLY A 99 -11.73 -13.98 -13.30
C GLY A 99 -13.14 -14.28 -13.78
N ASP A 100 -13.30 -15.30 -14.62
CA ASP A 100 -14.61 -15.82 -14.99
C ASP A 100 -15.14 -16.67 -13.82
N PRO A 101 -16.20 -16.24 -13.12
CA PRO A 101 -16.76 -17.01 -12.01
C PRO A 101 -17.40 -18.35 -12.43
N PHE A 102 -17.49 -18.64 -13.73
CA PHE A 102 -18.06 -19.87 -14.28
C PHE A 102 -17.05 -20.78 -14.99
N SER A 103 -15.77 -20.42 -15.00
CA SER A 103 -14.71 -21.28 -15.49
C SER A 103 -14.30 -22.28 -14.39
N TYR A 104 -14.87 -23.49 -14.43
CA TYR A 104 -14.48 -24.66 -13.61
C TYR A 104 -13.37 -25.48 -14.27
#